data_AF-A0A6L4ZHN5-F1
#
_entry.id   AF-A0A6L4ZHN5-F1
#
_cell.length_a   1.000
_cell.length_b   1.000
_cell.length_c   1.000
_cell.angle_alpha   90.00
_cell.angle_beta   90.00
_cell.angle_gamma   90.00
#
_symmetry.space_group_name_H-M   'P 1'
#
loop_
_entity.id
_entity.type
_entity.pdbx_description
1 polymer ?
#
loop_
_entity_poly.entity_id
_entity_poly.type
_entity_poly.pdbx_seq_one_letter_code
_entity_poly.pdbx_strand_id
1 'polypeptide(L)'
;MKKTDELVTLPENNSSADEHLPPIEHQAIAKINLDKIAQGVRLILEGIGEDITRPGIKETPSRVAKMYAEVCGGLHHNPKEYIKVVPAETHDEMIIVRDITIFSLCEHHLVPFFGQAHIAYIPDHGRIVGLSKLARIADNFARRPQIQERLTTQIAELLYDG
;
A
#
# COMPACT_ATOMS: atom_id res chain seq x y z
N MET A 1 -37.38 -38.92 -8.93
CA MET A 1 -37.42 -37.45 -8.99
C MET A 1 -36.04 -36.94 -8.55
N LYS A 2 -35.10 -36.84 -9.50
CA LYS A 2 -33.74 -36.33 -9.24
C LYS A 2 -33.78 -34.82 -9.44
N LYS A 3 -33.48 -34.04 -8.41
CA LYS A 3 -33.19 -32.61 -8.56
C LYS A 3 -31.78 -32.49 -9.11
N THR A 4 -31.66 -31.92 -10.29
CA THR A 4 -30.41 -31.46 -10.87
C THR A 4 -30.12 -30.09 -10.27
N ASP A 5 -29.12 -30.01 -9.39
CA ASP A 5 -28.54 -28.74 -8.98
C ASP A 5 -27.72 -28.21 -10.15
N GLU A 6 -28.19 -27.14 -10.79
CA GLU A 6 -27.42 -26.36 -11.73
C GLU A 6 -26.24 -25.73 -10.97
N LEU A 7 -25.04 -26.27 -11.23
CA LEU A 7 -23.78 -25.63 -10.90
C LEU A 7 -23.72 -24.31 -11.65
N VAL A 8 -23.96 -23.21 -10.93
CA VAL A 8 -23.63 -21.85 -11.38
C VAL A 8 -22.11 -21.78 -11.51
N THR A 9 -21.61 -21.92 -12.74
CA THR A 9 -20.22 -21.65 -13.07
C THR A 9 -19.99 -20.14 -12.96
N LEU A 10 -19.18 -19.73 -11.99
CA LEU A 10 -18.67 -18.35 -11.92
C LEU A 10 -17.89 -18.06 -13.21
N PRO A 11 -18.03 -16.86 -13.81
CA PRO A 11 -17.29 -16.52 -15.01
C PRO A 11 -15.80 -16.47 -14.67
N GLU A 12 -14.98 -17.13 -15.49
CA GLU A 12 -13.52 -17.03 -15.44
C GLU A 12 -13.13 -15.59 -15.73
N ASN A 13 -12.73 -14.87 -14.67
CA ASN A 13 -12.29 -13.49 -14.77
C ASN A 13 -10.86 -13.50 -15.32
N ASN A 14 -10.72 -13.32 -16.64
CA ASN A 14 -9.44 -13.20 -17.32
C ASN A 14 -8.85 -11.79 -17.14
N SER A 15 -8.74 -11.33 -15.89
CA SER A 15 -8.04 -10.10 -15.55
C SER A 15 -6.61 -10.45 -15.20
N SER A 16 -5.65 -9.94 -15.97
CA SER A 16 -4.22 -9.98 -15.72
C SER A 16 -3.80 -9.15 -14.49
N ALA A 17 -4.57 -9.18 -13.40
CA ALA A 17 -4.36 -8.44 -12.16
C ALA A 17 -3.43 -9.18 -11.18
N ASP A 18 -2.49 -9.94 -11.72
CA ASP A 18 -1.45 -10.63 -10.95
C ASP A 18 -0.12 -9.85 -11.01
N GLU A 19 -0.20 -8.51 -11.13
CA GLU A 19 0.95 -7.63 -10.92
C GLU A 19 1.21 -7.52 -9.42
N HIS A 20 2.00 -8.49 -8.94
CA HIS A 20 2.80 -8.46 -7.73
C HIS A 20 3.10 -7.01 -7.32
N LEU A 21 2.61 -6.61 -6.13
CA LEU A 21 3.03 -5.36 -5.49
C LEU A 21 4.54 -5.21 -5.66
N PRO A 22 5.04 -4.02 -6.07
CA PRO A 22 6.45 -3.87 -6.36
C PRO A 22 7.27 -4.35 -5.16
N PRO A 23 8.34 -5.14 -5.38
CA PRO A 23 9.09 -5.75 -4.31
C PRO A 23 9.61 -4.68 -3.35
N ILE A 24 9.49 -4.98 -2.06
CA ILE A 24 9.93 -4.11 -0.97
C ILE A 24 11.41 -3.79 -1.18
N GLU A 25 11.77 -2.51 -1.34
CA GLU A 25 13.17 -2.11 -1.29
C GLU A 25 13.70 -2.43 0.12
N HIS A 26 14.64 -3.38 0.22
CA HIS A 26 15.20 -3.94 1.47
C HIS A 26 15.72 -2.87 2.47
N GLN A 27 15.95 -1.64 2.02
CA GLN A 27 16.48 -0.54 2.82
C GLN A 27 15.46 0.05 3.82
N ALA A 28 14.15 -0.08 3.60
CA ALA A 28 13.11 0.41 4.53
C ALA A 28 13.05 -0.37 5.85
N ILE A 29 13.19 -1.69 5.77
CA ILE A 29 13.05 -2.60 6.92
C ILE A 29 14.14 -2.29 7.97
N ALA A 30 15.31 -1.83 7.54
CA ALA A 30 16.47 -1.60 8.39
C ALA A 30 16.29 -0.50 9.45
N LYS A 31 15.32 0.43 9.28
CA LYS A 31 15.07 1.51 10.25
C LYS A 31 13.99 1.17 11.28
N ILE A 32 13.21 0.11 11.07
CA ILE A 32 12.10 -0.27 11.95
C ILE A 32 12.61 -1.24 13.01
N ASN A 33 12.41 -0.89 14.28
CA ASN A 33 12.85 -1.72 15.40
C ASN A 33 11.88 -2.90 15.63
N LEU A 34 12.20 -4.03 15.00
CA LEU A 34 11.38 -5.24 15.04
C LEU A 34 11.23 -5.81 16.46
N ASP A 35 12.30 -5.81 17.25
CA ASP A 35 12.28 -6.35 18.62
C ASP A 35 11.35 -5.54 19.52
N LYS A 36 11.36 -4.21 19.38
CA LYS A 36 10.48 -3.32 20.13
C LYS A 36 9.01 -3.55 19.76
N ILE A 37 8.70 -3.73 18.48
CA ILE A 37 7.34 -4.03 18.04
C ILE A 37 6.90 -5.40 18.56
N ALA A 38 7.74 -6.42 18.42
CA ALA A 38 7.45 -7.76 18.92
C ALA A 38 7.19 -7.74 20.44
N GLN A 39 7.99 -7.01 21.21
CA GLN A 39 7.74 -6.82 22.64
C GLN A 39 6.38 -6.16 22.90
N GLY A 40 6.03 -5.10 22.16
CA GLY A 40 4.71 -4.46 22.27
C GLY A 40 3.55 -5.41 21.96
N VAL A 41 3.66 -6.20 20.90
CA VAL A 41 2.65 -7.21 20.53
C VAL A 41 2.51 -8.27 21.60
N ARG A 42 3.62 -8.71 22.20
CA ARG A 42 3.56 -9.65 23.32
C ARG A 42 2.78 -9.08 24.50
N LEU A 43 3.04 -7.82 24.87
CA LEU A 43 2.30 -7.14 25.94
C LEU A 43 0.81 -6.99 25.62
N ILE A 44 0.46 -6.73 24.35
CA ILE A 44 -0.94 -6.71 23.92
C ILE A 44 -1.59 -8.08 24.12
N LEU A 45 -0.94 -9.16 23.68
CA LEU A 45 -1.46 -10.53 23.83
C LEU A 45 -1.64 -10.92 25.31
N GLU A 46 -0.65 -10.62 26.15
CA GLU A 46 -0.74 -10.82 27.60
C GLU A 46 -1.88 -9.98 28.19
N GLY A 47 -2.02 -8.72 27.77
CA GLY A 47 -3.02 -7.77 28.26
C GLY A 47 -4.47 -8.14 27.91
N ILE A 48 -4.70 -8.81 26.77
CA ILE A 48 -6.03 -9.32 26.39
C ILE A 48 -6.35 -10.70 27.00
N GLY A 49 -5.43 -11.28 27.78
CA GLY A 49 -5.61 -12.58 28.44
C GLY A 49 -5.32 -13.80 27.57
N GLU A 50 -4.53 -13.65 26.51
CA GLU A 50 -4.19 -14.75 25.59
C GLU A 50 -3.04 -15.63 26.14
N ASP A 51 -3.08 -16.95 25.89
CA ASP A 51 -1.97 -17.86 26.23
C ASP A 51 -0.82 -17.76 25.21
N ILE A 52 0.18 -16.94 25.53
CA ILE A 52 1.37 -16.70 24.70
C ILE A 52 2.26 -17.93 24.46
N THR A 53 2.05 -19.04 25.17
CA THR A 53 2.85 -20.25 25.02
C THR A 53 2.29 -21.20 23.96
N ARG A 54 1.02 -21.03 23.53
CA ARG A 54 0.40 -21.94 22.57
C ARG A 54 1.11 -21.90 21.21
N PRO A 55 1.26 -23.05 20.53
CA PRO A 55 2.01 -23.14 19.27
C PRO A 55 1.55 -22.15 18.18
N GLY A 56 0.26 -21.83 18.10
CA GLY A 56 -0.29 -20.98 17.05
C GLY A 56 0.17 -19.51 17.09
N ILE A 57 0.48 -18.97 18.27
CA ILE A 57 0.84 -17.53 18.42
C ILE A 57 2.21 -17.27 19.01
N LYS A 58 2.95 -18.32 19.36
CA LYS A 58 4.33 -18.19 19.86
C LYS A 58 5.18 -17.26 18.98
N GLU A 59 5.02 -17.38 17.65
CA GLU A 59 5.72 -16.56 16.66
C GLU A 59 4.91 -15.33 16.17
N THR A 60 3.70 -15.10 16.68
CA THR A 60 2.86 -13.94 16.30
C THR A 60 3.58 -12.60 16.51
N PRO A 61 4.25 -12.33 17.65
CA PRO A 61 4.99 -11.09 17.84
C PRO A 61 5.99 -10.77 16.72
N SER A 62 6.77 -11.76 16.29
CA SER A 62 7.75 -11.61 15.20
C SER A 62 7.06 -11.40 13.85
N ARG A 63 5.99 -12.16 13.57
CA ARG A 63 5.21 -11.99 12.32
C ARG A 63 4.58 -10.60 12.23
N VAL A 64 3.99 -10.10 13.33
CA VAL A 64 3.38 -8.77 13.37
C VAL A 64 4.44 -7.68 13.23
N ALA A 65 5.62 -7.84 13.85
CA ALA A 65 6.73 -6.90 13.65
C ALA A 65 7.17 -6.82 12.18
N LYS A 66 7.29 -7.95 11.48
CA LYS A 66 7.60 -8.00 10.05
C LYS A 66 6.50 -7.37 9.19
N MET A 67 5.24 -7.65 9.51
CA MET A 67 4.08 -7.01 8.85
C MET A 67 4.15 -5.49 8.99
N TYR A 68 4.38 -4.95 10.20
CA TYR A 68 4.53 -3.50 10.39
C TYR A 68 5.73 -2.93 9.62
N ALA A 69 6.82 -3.68 9.49
CA ALA A 69 7.95 -3.25 8.68
C ALA A 69 7.61 -3.09 7.20
N GLU A 70 6.72 -3.94 6.69
CA GLU A 70 6.22 -3.88 5.32
C GLU A 70 5.20 -2.75 5.13
N VAL A 71 4.13 -2.75 5.94
CA VAL A 71 2.99 -1.83 5.76
C VAL A 71 3.26 -0.41 6.27
N CYS A 72 4.33 -0.20 7.04
CA CYS A 72 4.79 1.13 7.46
C CYS A 72 6.14 1.53 6.85
N GLY A 73 6.67 0.77 5.88
CA GLY A 73 7.97 1.04 5.26
C GLY A 73 8.05 2.40 4.55
N GLY A 74 6.91 2.95 4.12
CA GLY A 74 6.81 4.27 3.49
C GLY A 74 7.25 5.42 4.41
N LEU A 75 7.27 5.22 5.73
CA LEU A 75 7.79 6.21 6.70
C LEU A 75 9.27 6.56 6.48
N HIS A 76 10.00 5.69 5.80
CA HIS A 76 11.45 5.79 5.64
C HIS A 76 11.91 5.99 4.20
N HIS A 77 10.96 6.09 3.27
CA HIS A 77 11.22 6.29 1.85
C HIS A 77 10.71 7.67 1.42
N ASN A 78 11.51 8.36 0.60
CA ASN A 78 11.14 9.64 0.04
C ASN A 78 10.39 9.43 -1.29
N PRO A 79 9.08 9.74 -1.39
CA PRO A 79 8.31 9.48 -2.60
C PRO A 79 8.75 10.34 -3.79
N LYS A 80 9.48 11.46 -3.56
CA LYS A 80 10.08 12.28 -4.63
C LYS A 80 11.04 11.49 -5.52
N GLU A 81 11.67 10.44 -5.01
CA GLU A 81 12.61 9.61 -5.76
C GLU A 81 11.92 8.81 -6.90
N TYR A 82 10.60 8.66 -6.83
CA TYR A 82 9.83 8.03 -7.89
C TYR A 82 9.42 8.99 -9.01
N ILE A 83 9.53 10.31 -8.80
CA ILE A 83 9.28 11.30 -9.86
C ILE A 83 10.41 11.19 -10.88
N LYS A 84 10.11 10.53 -12.00
CA LYS A 84 10.98 10.49 -13.18
C LYS A 84 10.19 11.09 -14.33
N VAL A 85 10.57 12.31 -14.69
CA VAL A 85 9.97 13.06 -15.79
C VAL A 85 10.48 12.48 -17.10
N VAL A 86 9.56 12.04 -17.95
CA VAL A 86 9.80 11.71 -19.34
C VAL A 86 9.43 12.96 -20.14
N PRO A 87 10.37 13.56 -20.87
CA PRO A 87 10.04 14.65 -21.77
C PRO A 87 9.18 14.09 -22.91
N ALA A 88 8.03 14.70 -23.16
CA ALA A 88 7.23 14.48 -24.34
C ALA A 88 7.16 15.78 -25.14
N GLU A 89 7.32 15.68 -26.46
CA GLU A 89 7.11 16.81 -27.36
C GLU A 89 5.62 17.18 -27.31
N THR A 90 5.27 18.13 -26.44
CA THR A 90 3.95 18.77 -26.30
C THR A 90 2.80 17.81 -25.98
N HIS A 91 2.69 17.39 -24.73
CA HIS A 91 1.47 16.76 -24.22
C HIS A 91 0.87 17.65 -23.13
N ASP A 92 -0.12 18.46 -23.50
CA ASP A 92 -0.83 19.39 -22.60
C ASP A 92 -2.29 18.91 -22.36
N GLU A 93 -2.53 17.62 -22.54
CA GLU A 93 -3.82 16.96 -22.31
C GLU A 93 -3.85 16.24 -20.95
N MET A 94 -5.06 15.92 -20.48
CA MET A 94 -5.23 15.20 -19.22
C MET A 94 -4.70 13.76 -19.33
N ILE A 95 -3.79 13.41 -18.44
CA ILE A 95 -3.36 12.04 -18.20
C ILE A 95 -4.11 11.51 -16.99
N ILE A 96 -4.67 10.30 -17.11
CA ILE A 96 -5.37 9.63 -16.01
C ILE A 96 -4.92 8.18 -15.87
N VAL A 97 -4.64 7.77 -14.62
CA VAL A 97 -4.47 6.37 -14.23
C VAL A 97 -5.54 6.05 -13.20
N ARG A 98 -6.33 5.01 -13.47
CA ARG A 98 -7.42 4.56 -12.61
C ARG A 98 -7.08 3.22 -11.97
N ASP A 99 -7.92 2.83 -11.03
CA ASP A 99 -7.91 1.52 -10.38
C ASP A 99 -6.57 1.15 -9.71
N ILE A 100 -5.86 2.16 -9.17
CA ILE A 100 -4.66 1.92 -8.36
C ILE A 100 -5.13 1.38 -7.01
N THR A 101 -4.89 0.09 -6.76
CA THR A 101 -5.23 -0.54 -5.47
C THR A 101 -4.42 0.09 -4.35
N ILE A 102 -5.11 0.48 -3.27
CA ILE A 102 -4.52 1.05 -2.07
C ILE A 102 -4.80 0.15 -0.87
N PHE A 103 -3.73 -0.17 -0.14
CA PHE A 103 -3.80 -0.74 1.20
C PHE A 103 -3.03 0.17 2.15
N SER A 104 -3.66 0.56 3.25
CA SER A 104 -3.04 1.44 4.23
C SER A 104 -3.56 1.13 5.64
N LEU A 105 -2.99 1.81 6.63
CA LEU A 105 -3.29 1.61 8.03
C LEU A 105 -3.91 2.88 8.60
N CYS A 106 -5.11 2.80 9.17
CA CYS A 106 -5.73 3.96 9.81
C CYS A 106 -4.91 4.36 11.04
N GLU A 107 -4.45 5.60 11.11
CA GLU A 107 -3.59 6.04 12.22
C GLU A 107 -4.29 6.07 13.58
N HIS A 108 -5.61 6.21 13.61
CA HIS A 108 -6.38 6.28 14.86
C HIS A 108 -6.50 4.95 15.58
N HIS A 109 -6.53 3.84 14.85
CA HIS A 109 -6.82 2.51 15.41
C HIS A 109 -5.79 1.46 15.01
N LEU A 110 -4.89 1.78 14.10
CA LEU A 110 -3.95 0.83 13.49
C LEU A 110 -4.68 -0.37 12.86
N VAL A 111 -5.83 -0.11 12.24
CA VAL A 111 -6.61 -1.10 11.48
C VAL A 111 -6.49 -0.81 9.99
N PRO A 112 -6.45 -1.84 9.12
CA PRO A 112 -6.33 -1.61 7.69
C PRO A 112 -7.55 -0.86 7.13
N PHE A 113 -7.29 0.01 6.17
CA PHE A 113 -8.30 0.45 5.20
C PHE A 113 -7.78 0.19 3.79
N PHE A 114 -8.70 -0.04 2.87
CA PHE A 114 -8.39 -0.38 1.48
C PHE A 114 -9.36 0.30 0.54
N GLY A 115 -8.93 0.50 -0.70
CA GLY A 115 -9.73 1.15 -1.71
C GLY A 115 -8.97 1.30 -3.01
N GLN A 116 -9.41 2.26 -3.82
CA GLN A 116 -8.76 2.59 -5.08
C GLN A 116 -8.44 4.08 -5.12
N ALA A 117 -7.29 4.41 -5.70
CA ALA A 117 -6.93 5.75 -6.09
C ALA A 117 -7.07 5.91 -7.61
N HIS A 118 -7.52 7.09 -8.00
CA HIS A 118 -7.53 7.54 -9.39
C HIS A 118 -6.74 8.84 -9.44
N ILE A 119 -5.68 8.85 -10.24
CA ILE A 119 -4.76 9.98 -10.31
C ILE A 119 -4.90 10.59 -11.69
N ALA A 120 -5.22 11.88 -11.74
CA ALA A 120 -5.29 12.66 -12.96
C ALA A 120 -4.47 13.94 -12.81
N TYR A 121 -3.75 14.32 -13.86
CA TYR A 121 -3.04 15.59 -13.93
C TYR A 121 -2.93 16.03 -15.39
N ILE A 122 -2.70 17.33 -15.59
CA ILE A 122 -2.37 17.91 -16.90
C ILE A 122 -0.89 18.27 -16.84
N PRO A 123 -0.04 17.72 -17.72
CA PRO A 123 1.37 18.07 -17.74
C PRO A 123 1.58 19.54 -18.07
N ASP A 124 2.60 20.13 -17.45
CA ASP A 124 3.09 21.46 -17.79
C ASP A 124 4.38 21.31 -18.60
N HIS A 125 4.45 21.97 -19.77
CA HIS A 125 5.57 21.91 -20.70
C HIS A 125 5.97 20.47 -21.11
N GLY A 126 5.00 19.57 -21.30
CA GLY A 126 5.26 18.18 -21.69
C GLY A 126 6.04 17.35 -20.65
N ARG A 127 6.08 17.78 -19.38
CA ARG A 127 6.69 17.01 -18.28
C ARG A 127 5.76 15.89 -17.82
N ILE A 128 5.95 14.69 -18.36
CA ILE A 128 5.13 13.53 -18.03
C ILE A 128 5.80 12.70 -16.94
N VAL A 129 5.06 12.37 -15.88
CA VAL A 129 5.46 11.32 -14.94
C VAL A 129 5.12 9.96 -15.54
N GLY A 130 6.11 9.06 -15.60
CA GLY A 130 5.89 7.71 -16.10
C GLY A 130 4.76 7.00 -15.35
N LEU A 131 3.82 6.37 -16.06
CA LEU A 131 2.57 5.86 -15.49
C LEU A 131 2.78 4.89 -14.30
N SER A 132 3.77 4.00 -14.40
CA SER A 132 4.11 3.06 -13.32
C SER A 132 4.69 3.74 -12.06
N LYS A 133 5.07 5.01 -12.13
CA LYS A 133 5.53 5.81 -10.99
C LYS A 133 4.39 6.38 -10.17
N LEU A 134 3.25 6.68 -10.79
CA LEU A 134 2.06 7.15 -10.08
C LEU A 134 1.58 6.11 -9.05
N ALA A 135 1.54 4.84 -9.45
CA ALA A 135 1.21 3.74 -8.54
C ALA A 135 2.24 3.62 -7.39
N ARG A 136 3.54 3.78 -7.67
CA ARG A 136 4.59 3.72 -6.63
C ARG A 136 4.53 4.89 -5.66
N ILE A 137 4.18 6.07 -6.13
CA ILE A 137 3.95 7.25 -5.28
C ILE A 137 2.79 6.99 -4.32
N ALA A 138 1.67 6.51 -4.85
CA ALA A 138 0.49 6.21 -4.05
C ALA A 138 0.78 5.12 -3.00
N ASP A 139 1.44 4.03 -3.41
CA ASP A 139 1.87 2.94 -2.51
C ASP A 139 2.83 3.41 -1.41
N ASN A 140 3.79 4.30 -1.74
CA ASN A 140 4.71 4.85 -0.75
C ASN A 140 4.00 5.63 0.37
N PHE A 141 3.04 6.48 0.02
CA PHE A 141 2.26 7.20 1.02
C PHE A 141 1.27 6.29 1.75
N ALA A 142 0.71 5.29 1.08
CA ALA A 142 -0.21 4.33 1.66
C ALA A 142 0.47 3.40 2.69
N ARG A 143 1.76 3.09 2.52
CA ARG A 143 2.56 2.30 3.47
C ARG A 143 3.00 3.10 4.70
N ARG A 144 2.06 3.80 5.33
CA ARG A 144 2.20 4.62 6.53
C ARG A 144 0.89 4.55 7.34
N PRO A 145 0.90 4.81 8.65
CA PRO A 145 -0.30 5.23 9.35
C PRO A 145 -0.87 6.50 8.69
N GLN A 146 -2.14 6.46 8.30
CA GLN A 146 -2.78 7.48 7.47
C GLN A 146 -4.22 7.77 7.88
N ILE A 147 -4.69 8.91 7.38
CA ILE A 147 -6.10 9.19 7.11
C ILE A 147 -6.28 9.38 5.60
N GLN A 148 -7.46 9.06 5.08
CA GLN A 148 -7.71 9.08 3.63
C GLN A 148 -7.47 10.47 3.03
N GLU A 149 -7.92 11.51 3.72
CA GLU A 149 -7.83 12.91 3.30
C GLU A 149 -6.37 13.35 3.13
N ARG A 150 -5.51 12.96 4.07
CA ARG A 150 -4.07 13.27 4.04
C ARG A 150 -3.37 12.49 2.95
N LEU A 151 -3.67 11.20 2.80
CA LEU A 151 -3.12 10.36 1.74
C LEU A 151 -3.41 10.97 0.36
N THR A 152 -4.66 11.37 0.11
CA THR A 152 -5.05 12.02 -1.15
C THR A 152 -4.30 13.34 -1.37
N THR A 153 -4.24 14.18 -0.33
CA THR A 153 -3.57 15.50 -0.42
C THR A 153 -2.07 15.35 -0.70
N GLN A 154 -1.40 14.43 0.00
CA GLN A 154 0.04 14.18 -0.19
C GLN A 154 0.40 13.70 -1.60
N ILE A 155 -0.44 12.86 -2.21
CA ILE A 155 -0.24 12.41 -3.59
C ILE A 155 -0.39 13.60 -4.54
N ALA A 156 -1.43 14.42 -4.36
CA ALA A 156 -1.68 15.57 -5.21
C ALA A 156 -0.59 16.64 -5.10
N GLU A 157 -0.21 17.01 -3.87
CA GLU A 157 0.87 17.99 -3.60
C GLU A 157 2.19 17.53 -4.22
N LEU A 158 2.54 16.24 -4.09
CA LEU A 158 3.77 15.72 -4.65
C LEU A 158 3.81 15.84 -6.19
N LEU A 159 2.68 15.62 -6.86
CA LEU A 159 2.58 15.74 -8.32
C LEU A 159 2.50 17.20 -8.79
N TYR A 160 2.04 18.10 -7.92
CA TYR A 160 1.98 19.53 -8.23
C TYR A 160 3.34 20.23 -8.04
N ASP A 161 4.05 19.89 -6.96
CA ASP A 161 5.32 20.53 -6.58
C ASP A 161 6.56 19.95 -7.26
N GLY A 162 6.48 18.70 -7.75
CA GLY A 162 7.61 17.93 -8.29
C GLY A 162 7.76 18.01 -9.79
#